data_AF-H3CMU7-F1
#
_entry.id   AF-H3CMU7-F1
#
_cell.length_a   1.000
_cell.length_b   1.000
_cell.length_c   1.000
_cell.angle_alpha   90.00
_cell.angle_beta   90.00
_cell.angle_gamma   90.00
#
_symmetry.space_group_name_H-M   'P 1'
#
loop_
_entity.id
_entity.type
_entity.pdbx_description
1 polymer ?
#
loop_
_entity_poly.entity_id
_entity_poly.type
_entity_poly.pdbx_seq_one_letter_code
_entity_poly.pdbx_strand_id
1 'polypeptide(L)'
;MADNGDDDSQYRIKEGDYVVLKRGDIFKAAQIQLKKKVIFEKQWIYLDNAVGHFYRTTFEIGSGGTLHPKKSKELESSTAAKEAGTDNRNIVDDGKSQKLTRDDIEMLKEQGLKGQEIIQQLIDNSSTFKDKTEYAQDKYIKKKKKKYENTVMILKPSCRILAM
;
A
#
# COMPACT_ATOMS: atom_id res chain seq x y z
N MET A 1 7.96 -1.23 -45.75
CA MET A 1 7.30 -0.99 -44.45
C MET A 1 8.27 -1.48 -43.38
N ALA A 2 8.82 -0.57 -42.57
CA ALA A 2 9.67 -0.97 -41.46
C ALA A 2 8.77 -1.53 -40.36
N ASP A 3 8.99 -2.80 -40.03
CA ASP A 3 8.40 -3.49 -38.90
C ASP A 3 8.95 -2.85 -37.62
N ASN A 4 8.24 -1.84 -37.09
CA ASN A 4 8.49 -1.28 -35.76
C ASN A 4 7.95 -2.27 -34.73
N GLY A 5 8.67 -3.37 -34.53
CA GLY A 5 8.42 -4.27 -33.39
C GLY A 5 8.64 -3.50 -32.10
N ASP A 6 7.57 -3.27 -31.35
CA ASP A 6 7.54 -2.66 -30.01
C ASP A 6 8.65 -3.27 -29.11
N ASP A 7 9.74 -2.54 -28.91
CA ASP A 7 10.77 -2.87 -27.92
C ASP A 7 10.31 -2.46 -26.51
N ASP A 8 9.16 -2.99 -26.09
CA ASP A 8 8.62 -2.88 -24.72
C ASP A 8 9.58 -3.50 -23.69
N SER A 9 10.61 -4.21 -24.14
CA SER A 9 11.60 -4.88 -23.30
C SER A 9 12.37 -3.91 -22.40
N GLN A 10 12.51 -2.64 -22.78
CA GLN A 10 13.21 -1.61 -21.99
C GLN A 10 12.39 -1.10 -20.80
N TYR A 11 11.07 -1.32 -20.83
CA TYR A 11 10.13 -0.91 -19.80
C TYR A 11 9.73 -2.04 -18.85
N ARG A 12 10.17 -3.27 -19.14
CA ARG A 12 9.96 -4.43 -18.28
C ARG A 12 11.15 -4.67 -17.37
N ILE A 13 10.84 -5.14 -16.18
CA ILE A 13 11.77 -5.51 -15.14
C ILE A 13 12.46 -6.83 -15.53
N LYS A 14 13.78 -6.87 -15.48
CA LYS A 14 14.58 -8.06 -15.79
C LYS A 14 15.33 -8.56 -14.55
N GLU A 15 15.73 -9.83 -14.57
CA GLU A 15 16.65 -10.34 -13.56
C GLU A 15 17.99 -9.59 -13.62
N GLY A 16 18.57 -9.29 -12.46
CA GLY A 16 19.82 -8.54 -12.36
C GLY A 16 19.67 -7.01 -12.39
N ASP A 17 18.50 -6.49 -12.78
CA ASP A 17 18.23 -5.06 -12.80
C ASP A 17 18.36 -4.43 -11.41
N TYR A 18 18.95 -3.23 -11.37
CA TYR A 18 18.85 -2.35 -10.22
C TYR A 18 17.52 -1.63 -10.27
N VAL A 19 16.78 -1.66 -9.16
CA VAL A 19 15.45 -1.07 -9.04
C VAL A 19 15.32 -0.28 -7.76
N VAL A 20 14.32 0.59 -7.70
CA VAL A 20 13.96 1.32 -6.49
C VAL A 20 12.59 0.88 -6.02
N LEU A 21 12.53 0.35 -4.80
CA LEU A 21 11.29 0.02 -4.09
C LEU A 21 10.73 1.30 -3.48
N LYS A 22 9.45 1.59 -3.74
CA LYS A 22 8.73 2.73 -3.18
C LYS A 22 7.53 2.28 -2.38
N ARG A 23 7.35 2.86 -1.18
CA ARG A 23 6.12 2.77 -0.38
C ARG A 23 5.85 4.10 0.31
N GLY A 24 4.76 4.76 -0.07
CA GLY A 24 4.52 6.15 0.33
C GLY A 24 5.67 7.05 -0.11
N ASP A 25 6.31 7.71 0.86
CA ASP A 25 7.45 8.62 0.66
C ASP A 25 8.81 7.94 0.94
N ILE A 26 8.83 6.61 1.11
CA ILE A 26 10.03 5.85 1.46
C ILE A 26 10.53 5.13 0.22
N PHE A 27 11.82 5.29 -0.05
CA PHE A 27 12.52 4.71 -1.19
C PHE A 27 13.66 3.81 -0.72
N LYS A 28 13.87 2.68 -1.41
CA LYS A 28 15.01 1.81 -1.16
C LYS A 28 15.51 1.21 -2.46
N ALA A 29 16.78 1.44 -2.78
CA ALA A 29 17.44 0.77 -3.89
C ALA A 29 17.69 -0.71 -3.56
N ALA A 30 17.43 -1.58 -4.54
CA ALA A 30 17.69 -3.01 -4.45
C ALA A 30 18.05 -3.57 -5.84
N GLN A 31 18.75 -4.70 -5.86
CA GLN A 31 18.97 -5.45 -7.10
C GLN A 31 18.04 -6.65 -7.11
N ILE A 32 17.47 -6.96 -8.27
CA ILE A 32 16.64 -8.14 -8.48
C ILE A 32 17.54 -9.36 -8.60
N GLN A 33 17.40 -10.28 -7.66
CA GLN A 33 18.11 -11.56 -7.64
C GLN A 33 17.13 -12.65 -7.21
N LEU A 34 17.18 -13.79 -7.90
CA LEU A 34 16.31 -14.91 -7.60
C LEU A 34 16.51 -15.41 -6.17
N LYS A 35 15.40 -15.72 -5.49
CA LYS A 35 15.32 -16.26 -4.13
C LYS A 35 16.05 -15.41 -3.08
N LYS A 36 16.34 -14.14 -3.38
CA LYS A 36 16.97 -13.22 -2.43
C LYS A 36 15.92 -12.49 -1.60
N LYS A 37 16.10 -12.57 -0.28
CA LYS A 37 15.31 -11.78 0.68
C LYS A 37 15.80 -10.34 0.69
N VAL A 38 14.90 -9.41 0.41
CA VAL A 38 15.13 -7.96 0.59
C VAL A 38 14.30 -7.49 1.77
N ILE A 39 14.91 -6.75 2.71
CA ILE A 39 14.18 -6.15 3.82
C ILE A 39 13.71 -4.75 3.41
N PHE A 40 12.42 -4.46 3.52
CA PHE A 40 11.84 -3.15 3.25
C PHE A 40 10.69 -2.87 4.24
N GLU A 41 10.73 -1.72 4.92
CA GLU A 41 9.71 -1.32 5.91
C GLU A 41 9.38 -2.41 6.95
N LYS A 42 10.42 -3.05 7.50
CA LYS A 42 10.34 -4.15 8.51
C LYS A 42 9.72 -5.45 7.97
N GLN A 43 9.61 -5.61 6.66
CA GLN A 43 9.12 -6.82 6.01
C GLN A 43 10.20 -7.37 5.07
N TRP A 44 10.32 -8.69 5.05
CA TRP A 44 11.05 -9.43 4.03
C TRP A 44 10.19 -9.60 2.78
N ILE A 45 10.77 -9.35 1.62
CA ILE A 45 10.13 -9.50 0.31
C ILE A 45 11.06 -10.24 -0.66
N TYR A 46 10.44 -10.93 -1.62
CA TYR A 46 11.08 -11.62 -2.73
C TYR A 46 10.71 -10.93 -4.04
N LEU A 47 11.72 -10.52 -4.81
CA LEU A 47 11.52 -9.74 -6.04
C LEU A 47 11.32 -10.62 -7.29
N ASP A 48 11.34 -11.94 -7.14
CA ASP A 48 11.21 -12.92 -8.22
C ASP A 48 9.99 -12.67 -9.10
N ASN A 49 8.83 -12.45 -8.46
CA ASN A 49 7.55 -12.23 -9.15
C ASN A 49 7.42 -10.84 -9.79
N ALA A 50 8.40 -9.95 -9.62
CA ALA A 50 8.42 -8.67 -10.30
C ALA A 50 8.97 -8.77 -11.73
N VAL A 51 9.77 -9.81 -12.02
CA VAL A 51 10.39 -10.01 -13.32
C VAL A 51 9.32 -10.18 -14.40
N GLY A 52 9.50 -9.52 -15.54
CA GLY A 52 8.58 -9.55 -16.68
C GLY A 52 7.42 -8.54 -16.61
N HIS A 53 7.17 -7.92 -15.45
CA HIS A 53 6.23 -6.81 -15.29
C HIS A 53 6.87 -5.47 -15.65
N PHE A 54 6.04 -4.47 -15.96
CA PHE A 54 6.52 -3.13 -16.24
C PHE A 54 7.06 -2.43 -14.98
N TYR A 55 8.07 -1.58 -15.17
CA TYR A 55 8.39 -0.57 -14.17
C TYR A 55 7.15 0.27 -13.85
N ARG A 56 7.05 0.73 -12.59
CA ARG A 56 5.89 1.39 -11.97
C ARG A 56 4.70 0.47 -11.66
N THR A 57 4.81 -0.84 -11.91
CA THR A 57 3.84 -1.80 -11.39
C THR A 57 3.84 -1.78 -9.87
N THR A 58 2.64 -1.75 -9.28
CA THR A 58 2.45 -1.86 -7.83
C THR A 58 2.12 -3.30 -7.49
N PHE A 59 2.78 -3.83 -6.47
CA PHE A 59 2.62 -5.18 -5.99
C PHE A 59 2.07 -5.17 -4.57
N GLU A 60 1.15 -6.08 -4.28
CA GLU A 60 0.75 -6.42 -2.92
C GLU A 60 1.72 -7.48 -2.38
N ILE A 61 2.22 -7.26 -1.16
CA ILE A 61 3.09 -8.19 -0.47
C ILE A 61 2.21 -9.19 0.27
N GLY A 62 2.20 -10.44 -0.20
CA GLY A 62 1.49 -11.55 0.42
C GLY A 62 2.26 -12.20 1.57
N SER A 63 1.67 -13.27 2.12
CA SER A 63 2.31 -14.10 3.14
C SER A 63 3.64 -14.67 2.63
N GLY A 64 4.66 -14.64 3.48
CA GLY A 64 6.02 -15.10 3.11
C GLY A 64 6.83 -14.14 2.24
N GLY A 65 6.36 -12.91 1.99
CA GLY A 65 7.11 -11.90 1.23
C GLY A 65 6.96 -11.99 -0.29
N THR A 66 6.04 -12.85 -0.76
CA THR A 66 5.73 -13.02 -2.19
C THR A 66 5.01 -11.79 -2.74
N LEU A 67 5.41 -11.33 -3.93
CA LEU A 67 4.75 -10.21 -4.60
C LEU A 67 3.64 -10.69 -5.53
N HIS A 68 2.49 -10.03 -5.45
CA HIS A 68 1.36 -10.22 -6.37
C HIS A 68 1.06 -8.89 -7.08
N PRO A 69 1.03 -8.84 -8.42
CA PRO A 69 0.75 -7.60 -9.14
C PRO A 69 -0.66 -7.11 -8.80
N LYS A 70 -0.75 -5.90 -8.26
CA LYS A 70 -2.03 -5.24 -8.03
C LYS A 70 -2.53 -4.75 -9.37
N LYS A 71 -3.59 -5.36 -9.90
CA LYS A 71 -4.33 -4.76 -11.01
C LYS A 71 -4.76 -3.37 -10.54
N SER A 72 -4.54 -2.35 -11.36
CA SER A 72 -5.06 -1.02 -11.13
C SER A 72 -6.57 -1.11 -11.07
N LYS A 73 -7.12 -1.37 -9.88
CA LYS A 73 -8.46 -0.92 -9.57
C LYS A 73 -8.33 0.59 -9.68
N GLU A 74 -8.92 1.09 -10.77
CA GLU A 74 -9.38 2.46 -10.90
C GLU A 74 -9.76 2.95 -9.51
N LEU A 75 -9.23 4.13 -9.18
CA LEU A 75 -9.42 4.81 -7.92
C LEU A 75 -10.91 4.77 -7.58
N GLU A 76 -11.35 3.75 -6.84
CA GLU A 76 -12.61 3.75 -6.13
C GLU A 76 -12.38 4.78 -5.02
N SER A 77 -12.44 6.05 -5.42
CA SER A 77 -12.93 7.12 -4.59
C SER A 77 -14.28 6.61 -4.14
N SER A 78 -14.30 5.96 -2.99
CA SER A 78 -15.51 5.65 -2.27
C SER A 78 -16.12 7.00 -1.91
N THR A 79 -16.81 7.61 -2.88
CA THR A 79 -17.80 8.67 -2.69
C THR A 79 -19.02 8.02 -2.04
N ALA A 80 -18.79 7.34 -0.90
CA ALA A 80 -19.84 7.15 0.06
C ALA A 80 -20.01 8.51 0.72
N ALA A 81 -21.22 9.06 0.64
CA ALA A 81 -21.59 10.34 1.25
C ALA A 81 -20.92 10.46 2.63
N LYS A 82 -19.92 11.36 2.74
CA LYS A 82 -19.18 11.57 3.99
C LYS A 82 -20.12 12.30 4.93
N GLU A 83 -20.88 11.55 5.73
CA GLU A 83 -21.45 12.08 6.97
C GLU A 83 -20.25 12.52 7.81
N ALA A 84 -20.01 13.82 7.85
CA ALA A 84 -18.90 14.45 8.55
C ALA A 84 -19.44 15.52 9.50
N GLY A 85 -18.94 15.50 10.74
CA GLY A 85 -19.24 16.54 11.70
C GLY A 85 -18.58 17.87 11.32
N THR A 86 -19.08 18.97 11.85
CA THR A 86 -18.49 20.31 11.63
C THR A 86 -17.40 20.63 12.65
N ASP A 87 -17.49 20.06 13.85
CA ASP A 87 -16.73 20.50 15.01
C ASP A 87 -16.49 19.33 15.99
N ASN A 88 -15.43 19.40 16.79
CA ASN A 88 -15.00 18.34 17.70
C ASN A 88 -15.43 18.52 19.17
N ARG A 89 -16.28 19.51 19.50
CA ARG A 89 -16.72 19.82 20.88
C ARG A 89 -17.36 18.65 21.63
N ASN A 90 -18.02 17.75 20.91
CA ASN A 90 -18.71 16.59 21.49
C ASN A 90 -17.84 15.31 21.45
N ILE A 91 -16.63 15.37 20.91
CA ILE A 91 -15.72 14.23 20.84
C ILE A 91 -14.96 14.13 22.16
N VAL A 92 -15.24 13.07 22.92
CA VAL A 92 -14.57 12.77 24.19
C VAL A 92 -13.50 11.70 23.96
N ASP A 93 -12.32 11.87 24.55
CA ASP A 93 -11.27 10.84 24.53
C ASP A 93 -11.45 9.87 25.70
N ASP A 94 -12.31 8.88 25.46
CA ASP A 94 -12.71 7.84 26.41
C ASP A 94 -11.91 6.53 26.24
N GLY A 95 -11.04 6.45 25.22
CA GLY A 95 -10.28 5.26 24.86
C GLY A 95 -11.12 4.08 24.31
N LYS A 96 -12.45 4.19 24.30
CA LYS A 96 -13.41 3.15 23.84
C LYS A 96 -14.00 3.45 22.47
N SER A 97 -13.53 4.52 21.84
CA SER A 97 -13.94 4.94 20.49
C SER A 97 -13.71 3.91 19.38
N GLN A 98 -12.84 2.91 19.58
CA GLN A 98 -12.63 1.79 18.67
C GLN A 98 -13.14 0.51 19.33
N LYS A 99 -14.13 -0.14 18.71
CA LYS A 99 -14.77 -1.35 19.26
C LYS A 99 -13.95 -2.62 19.05
N LEU A 100 -13.10 -2.66 18.02
CA LEU A 100 -12.21 -3.78 17.74
C LEU A 100 -11.02 -3.79 18.71
N THR A 101 -10.72 -4.94 19.28
CA THR A 101 -9.55 -5.13 20.14
C THR A 101 -8.27 -5.31 19.32
N ARG A 102 -7.11 -5.33 20.00
CA ARG A 102 -5.83 -5.57 19.34
C ARG A 102 -5.77 -6.99 18.75
N ASP A 103 -6.26 -7.97 19.48
CA ASP A 103 -6.28 -9.38 19.08
C ASP A 103 -7.15 -9.59 17.84
N ASP A 104 -8.33 -8.94 17.77
CA ASP A 104 -9.17 -8.98 16.56
C ASP A 104 -8.41 -8.45 15.33
N ILE A 105 -7.67 -7.34 15.49
CA ILE A 105 -6.88 -6.74 14.41
C ILE A 105 -5.72 -7.66 13.99
N GLU A 106 -5.17 -8.45 14.91
CA GLU A 106 -4.13 -9.43 14.62
C GLU A 106 -4.70 -10.62 13.85
N MET A 107 -5.85 -11.14 14.29
CA MET A 107 -6.57 -12.19 13.57
C MET A 107 -6.93 -11.78 12.13
N LEU A 108 -7.40 -10.55 11.92
CA LEU A 108 -7.70 -10.05 10.58
C LEU A 108 -6.46 -10.01 9.67
N LYS A 109 -5.27 -9.77 10.24
CA LYS A 109 -4.01 -9.84 9.48
C LYS A 109 -3.60 -11.29 9.19
N GLU A 110 -3.75 -12.18 10.15
CA GLU A 110 -3.41 -13.61 10.00
C GLU A 110 -4.32 -14.29 8.98
N GLN A 111 -5.60 -13.91 8.94
CA GLN A 111 -6.56 -14.34 7.92
C GLN A 111 -6.20 -13.85 6.50
N GLY A 112 -5.19 -12.99 6.36
CA GLY A 112 -4.75 -12.49 5.06
C GLY A 112 -5.73 -11.54 4.41
N LEU A 113 -6.62 -10.90 5.18
CA LEU A 113 -7.51 -9.87 4.65
C LEU A 113 -6.69 -8.73 4.06
N LYS A 114 -7.18 -8.21 2.93
CA LYS A 114 -6.53 -7.07 2.26
C LYS A 114 -6.51 -5.89 3.21
N GLY A 115 -5.42 -5.12 3.17
CA GLY A 115 -5.28 -3.92 3.99
C GLY A 115 -6.45 -2.94 3.85
N GLN A 116 -7.10 -2.89 2.68
CA GLN A 116 -8.29 -2.09 2.44
C GLN A 116 -9.49 -2.53 3.29
N GLU A 117 -9.74 -3.84 3.39
CA GLU A 117 -10.84 -4.41 4.19
C GLU A 117 -10.64 -4.12 5.69
N ILE A 118 -9.40 -4.27 6.16
CA ILE A 118 -9.04 -3.95 7.55
C ILE A 118 -9.31 -2.47 7.85
N ILE A 119 -9.01 -1.58 6.91
CA ILE A 119 -9.28 -0.14 7.07
C ILE A 119 -10.78 0.13 7.12
N GLN A 120 -11.57 -0.52 6.26
CA GLN A 120 -13.02 -0.38 6.24
C GLN A 120 -13.63 -0.85 7.57
N GLN A 121 -13.25 -2.04 8.05
CA GLN A 121 -13.73 -2.54 9.34
C GLN A 121 -13.34 -1.62 10.51
N LEU A 122 -12.15 -1.02 10.48
CA LEU A 122 -11.71 -0.05 11.49
C LEU A 122 -12.47 1.29 11.45
N ILE A 123 -13.04 1.64 10.30
CA ILE A 123 -13.91 2.81 10.12
C ILE A 123 -15.30 2.47 10.66
N ASP A 124 -15.86 1.34 10.23
CA ASP A 124 -17.22 0.91 10.60
C ASP A 124 -17.36 0.65 12.12
N ASN A 125 -16.28 0.20 12.76
CA ASN A 125 -16.24 -0.05 14.21
C ASN A 125 -15.79 1.16 15.04
N SER A 126 -15.59 2.33 14.43
CA SER A 126 -15.24 3.56 15.14
C SER A 126 -16.48 4.40 15.41
N SER A 127 -16.84 4.55 16.70
CA SER A 127 -18.02 5.35 17.09
C SER A 127 -17.87 6.83 16.74
N THR A 128 -16.66 7.38 16.88
CA THR A 128 -16.37 8.82 16.66
C THR A 128 -15.99 9.16 15.22
N PHE A 129 -16.00 8.21 14.29
CA PHE A 129 -15.55 8.49 12.92
C PHE A 129 -16.52 9.42 12.16
N LYS A 130 -17.83 9.21 12.31
CA LYS A 130 -18.86 10.05 11.68
C LYS A 130 -18.89 11.47 12.22
N ASP A 131 -18.64 11.64 13.52
CA ASP A 131 -18.64 12.96 14.17
C ASP A 131 -17.39 13.80 13.85
N LYS A 132 -16.37 13.19 13.22
CA LYS A 132 -15.16 13.92 12.80
C LYS A 132 -15.43 14.79 11.60
N THR A 133 -14.70 15.89 11.54
CA THR A 133 -14.63 16.73 10.34
C THR A 133 -14.05 15.97 9.16
N GLU A 134 -14.38 16.41 7.95
CA GLU A 134 -13.90 15.79 6.71
C GLU A 134 -12.36 15.67 6.71
N TYR A 135 -11.66 16.75 7.07
CA TYR A 135 -10.19 16.74 7.17
C TYR A 135 -9.69 15.74 8.20
N ALA A 136 -10.38 15.57 9.33
CA ALA A 136 -10.01 14.61 10.36
C ALA A 136 -10.29 13.16 9.93
N GLN A 137 -11.38 12.91 9.19
CA GLN A 137 -11.68 11.62 8.57
C GLN A 137 -10.60 11.25 7.55
N ASP A 138 -10.27 12.15 6.62
CA ASP A 138 -9.24 11.91 5.59
C ASP A 138 -7.86 11.69 6.23
N LYS A 139 -7.50 12.48 7.26
CA LYS A 139 -6.29 12.28 8.05
C LYS A 139 -6.27 10.91 8.72
N TYR A 140 -7.39 10.46 9.28
CA TYR A 140 -7.52 9.12 9.88
C TYR A 140 -7.35 8.02 8.83
N ILE A 141 -8.05 8.10 7.70
CA ILE A 141 -7.95 7.14 6.60
C ILE A 141 -6.51 7.09 6.09
N LYS A 142 -5.86 8.23 5.84
CA LYS A 142 -4.46 8.29 5.37
C LYS A 142 -3.50 7.62 6.36
N LYS A 143 -3.69 7.82 7.66
CA LYS A 143 -2.91 7.16 8.71
C LYS A 143 -3.11 5.64 8.71
N LYS A 144 -4.34 5.16 8.53
CA LYS A 144 -4.66 3.73 8.47
C LYS A 144 -4.16 3.08 7.17
N LYS A 145 -4.34 3.73 6.02
CA LYS A 145 -3.74 3.33 4.73
C LYS A 145 -2.23 3.15 4.86
N LYS A 146 -1.51 4.14 5.38
CA LYS A 146 -0.05 4.02 5.59
C LYS A 146 0.36 2.82 6.46
N LYS A 147 -0.46 2.41 7.44
CA LYS A 147 -0.15 1.31 8.36
C LYS A 147 -0.51 -0.07 7.83
N TYR A 148 -1.67 -0.20 7.18
CA TYR A 148 -2.24 -1.50 6.79
C TYR A 148 -2.12 -1.80 5.29
N GLU A 149 -1.89 -0.78 4.45
CA GLU A 149 -1.65 -0.99 3.03
C GLU A 149 -0.25 -1.56 2.82
N ASN A 150 -0.21 -2.83 2.41
CA ASN A 150 1.01 -3.61 2.25
C ASN A 150 1.45 -3.68 0.77
N THR A 151 1.52 -2.52 0.12
CA THR A 151 1.88 -2.41 -1.29
C THR A 151 3.29 -1.85 -1.48
N VAL A 152 4.00 -2.32 -2.49
CA VAL A 152 5.29 -1.80 -2.95
C VAL A 152 5.24 -1.51 -4.44
N MET A 153 5.70 -0.33 -4.85
CA MET A 153 5.86 0.03 -6.26
C MET A 153 7.32 -0.12 -6.66
N ILE A 154 7.58 -0.76 -7.79
CA ILE A 154 8.94 -0.95 -8.29
C ILE A 154 9.22 0.09 -9.37
N LEU A 155 10.22 0.93 -9.17
CA LEU A 155 10.58 2.03 -10.05
C LEU A 155 11.92 1.79 -10.73
N LYS A 156 12.05 2.32 -11.94
CA LYS A 156 13.33 2.40 -12.64
C LYS A 156 14.22 3.42 -11.93
N PRO A 157 15.49 3.12 -11.64
CA PRO A 157 16.39 4.09 -11.04
C PRO A 157 16.53 5.32 -11.94
N SER A 158 16.46 6.50 -11.35
CA SER A 158 16.75 7.77 -12.02
C SER A 158 17.40 8.70 -11.00
N CYS A 159 18.17 9.69 -11.47
CA CYS A 159 18.82 10.66 -10.59
C CYS A 159 17.81 11.32 -9.63
N ARG A 160 16.61 11.64 -10.13
CA ARG A 160 15.53 12.23 -9.33
C ARG A 160 15.06 11.31 -8.20
N ILE A 161 14.93 10.01 -8.46
CA ILE A 161 14.43 9.05 -7.45
C ILE A 161 15.54 8.72 -6.43
N LEU A 162 16.79 8.63 -6.87
CA LEU A 162 17.93 8.32 -6.01
C LEU A 162 18.35 9.50 -5.12
N ALA A 163 17.97 10.72 -5.48
CA ALA A 163 18.24 11.93 -4.70
C ALA A 163 17.14 12.27 -3.67
N MET A 164 16.04 11.50 -3.61
CA MET A 164 14.99 11.61 -2.57
C MET A 164 15.32 10.74 -1.37
#